data_AF-A0A2D7V4F7-F1
#
_entry.id   AF-A0A2D7V4F7-F1
#
_cell.length_a   1.000
_cell.length_b   1.000
_cell.length_c   1.000
_cell.angle_alpha   90.00
_cell.angle_beta   90.00
_cell.angle_gamma   90.00
#
_symmetry.space_group_name_H-M   'P 1'
#
loop_
_entity.id
_entity.type
_entity.pdbx_description
1 polymer ?
#
loop_
_entity_poly.entity_id
_entity_poly.type
_entity_poly.pdbx_seq_one_letter_code
_entity_poly.pdbx_strand_id
1 'polypeptide(L)'
;MIKENEDIPLETGKRYWKSLDDYSDSPQFREWLEREFPQGASMLEGVQRRGFMKLMAASFGLAGLGLSSCRRPEHAILPYGKSPEELIPGVPNYYATSMPSSCGFLPLIAESHQGRPTKIEGNPFHGWSVGGTSAAHQAMVLDLY
;
A
#
# COMPACT_ATOMS: atom_id res chain seq x y z
N MET A 1 -24.90 -1.15 -81.86
CA MET A 1 -23.51 -1.42 -82.28
C MET A 1 -22.74 -0.12 -82.16
N ILE A 2 -22.26 0.18 -80.96
CA ILE A 2 -21.50 1.38 -80.62
C ILE A 2 -20.26 0.85 -79.91
N LYS A 3 -19.09 1.07 -80.50
CA LYS A 3 -17.80 0.72 -79.91
C LYS A 3 -17.49 1.75 -78.83
N GLU A 4 -17.32 1.31 -77.60
CA GLU A 4 -16.76 2.15 -76.55
C GLU A 4 -15.29 2.41 -76.86
N ASN A 5 -14.92 3.69 -76.77
CA ASN A 5 -13.61 4.23 -77.03
C ASN A 5 -12.72 3.86 -75.83
N GLU A 6 -11.68 3.07 -76.04
CA GLU A 6 -10.64 2.86 -75.03
C GLU A 6 -9.86 4.17 -74.90
N ASP A 7 -10.18 4.97 -73.88
CA ASP A 7 -9.40 6.14 -73.48
C ASP A 7 -8.09 5.67 -72.84
N ILE A 8 -7.13 5.28 -73.67
CA ILE A 8 -5.75 5.04 -73.26
C ILE A 8 -5.14 6.44 -73.02
N PRO A 9 -4.65 6.77 -71.81
CA PRO A 9 -3.91 8.01 -71.62
C PRO A 9 -2.65 7.93 -72.48
N LEU A 10 -2.58 8.74 -73.53
CA LEU A 10 -1.38 8.91 -74.34
C LEU A 10 -0.34 9.64 -73.48
N GLU A 11 0.48 8.89 -72.72
CA GLU A 11 1.66 9.43 -72.06
C GLU A 11 2.60 10.00 -73.13
N THR A 12 2.46 11.30 -73.39
CA THR A 12 3.20 12.04 -74.40
C THR A 12 4.44 12.64 -73.74
N GLY A 13 5.39 11.77 -73.40
CA GLY A 13 6.65 12.13 -72.77
C GLY A 13 7.63 10.95 -72.69
N LYS A 14 8.92 11.22 -72.44
CA LYS A 14 9.89 10.14 -72.19
C LYS A 14 9.63 9.56 -70.80
N ARG A 15 9.46 8.23 -70.70
CA ARG A 15 9.32 7.53 -69.42
C ARG A 15 10.68 7.45 -68.73
N TYR A 16 10.83 8.12 -67.59
CA TYR A 16 12.02 8.08 -66.77
C TYR A 16 11.80 7.11 -65.61
N TRP A 17 12.68 6.13 -65.47
CA TRP A 17 12.67 5.11 -64.43
C TRP A 17 13.39 5.65 -63.18
N LYS A 18 12.86 5.37 -62.00
CA LYS A 18 13.41 5.88 -60.73
C LYS A 18 14.51 4.97 -60.16
N SER A 19 14.49 3.68 -60.49
CA SER A 19 15.49 2.69 -60.10
C SER A 19 15.59 1.57 -61.13
N LEU A 20 16.68 0.80 -61.09
CA LEU A 20 16.86 -0.34 -61.99
C LEU A 20 15.73 -1.38 -61.82
N ASP A 21 15.23 -1.54 -60.60
CA ASP A 21 14.12 -2.43 -60.29
C ASP A 21 12.79 -1.96 -60.92
N ASP A 22 12.54 -0.64 -60.95
CA ASP A 22 11.40 0.00 -61.61
C ASP A 22 11.44 -0.17 -63.14
N TYR A 23 12.64 -0.19 -63.75
CA TYR A 23 12.80 -0.52 -65.16
C TYR A 23 12.59 -2.02 -65.45
N SER A 24 13.09 -2.88 -64.56
CA SER A 24 13.01 -4.34 -64.72
C SER A 24 11.61 -4.91 -64.49
N ASP A 25 10.74 -4.14 -63.84
CA ASP A 25 9.34 -4.48 -63.52
C ASP A 25 9.19 -5.88 -62.90
N SER A 26 10.10 -6.19 -61.97
CA SER A 26 10.17 -7.51 -61.34
C SER A 26 8.96 -7.76 -60.42
N PRO A 27 8.50 -9.02 -60.29
CA PRO A 27 7.30 -9.34 -59.51
C PRO A 27 7.46 -9.02 -58.01
N GLN A 28 8.67 -9.17 -57.46
CA GLN A 28 8.95 -8.84 -56.05
C GLN A 28 8.88 -7.33 -55.79
N PHE A 29 9.30 -6.52 -56.76
CA PHE A 29 9.25 -5.06 -56.64
C PHE A 29 7.82 -4.54 -56.66
N ARG A 30 6.95 -5.11 -57.51
CA ARG A 30 5.50 -4.79 -57.50
C ARG A 30 4.84 -5.12 -56.18
N GLU A 31 5.09 -6.32 -55.64
CA GLU A 31 4.55 -6.73 -54.34
C GLU A 31 5.03 -5.82 -53.19
N TRP A 32 6.27 -5.33 -53.28
CA TRP A 32 6.80 -4.35 -52.34
C TRP A 32 6.13 -2.97 -52.49
N LEU A 33 5.88 -2.53 -53.73
CA LEU A 33 5.28 -1.23 -54.05
C LEU A 33 3.78 -1.16 -53.72
N GLU A 34 3.06 -2.28 -53.88
CA GLU A 34 1.64 -2.41 -53.54
C GLU A 34 1.40 -2.52 -52.02
N ARG A 35 2.44 -2.81 -51.22
CA ARG A 35 2.31 -2.98 -49.78
C ARG A 35 2.42 -1.64 -49.03
N GLU A 36 1.35 -1.26 -48.35
CA GLU A 36 1.23 0.02 -47.62
C GLU A 36 2.21 0.18 -46.43
N PHE A 37 2.69 -0.93 -45.84
CA PHE A 37 3.63 -0.91 -44.71
C PHE A 37 4.83 -1.87 -44.86
N PRO A 38 6.02 -1.55 -44.32
CA PRO A 38 7.19 -2.46 -44.30
C PRO A 38 6.92 -3.78 -43.57
N GLN A 39 7.62 -4.87 -43.95
CA GLN A 39 7.49 -6.17 -43.26
C GLN A 39 7.89 -6.01 -41.78
N GLY A 40 7.04 -6.48 -40.87
CA GLY A 40 7.26 -6.41 -39.42
C GLY A 40 6.64 -5.20 -38.72
N ALA A 41 6.10 -4.21 -39.43
CA ALA A 41 5.41 -3.08 -38.82
C ALA A 41 4.13 -3.51 -38.06
N SER A 42 3.47 -4.59 -38.50
CA SER A 42 2.31 -5.20 -37.83
C SER A 42 2.66 -6.11 -36.65
N MET A 43 3.92 -6.53 -36.51
CA MET A 43 4.37 -7.39 -35.41
C MET A 43 4.60 -6.59 -34.13
N LEU A 44 4.82 -5.28 -34.26
CA LEU A 44 4.85 -4.33 -33.15
C LEU A 44 3.45 -3.75 -32.95
N GLU A 45 2.48 -4.61 -32.68
CA GLU A 45 1.19 -4.17 -32.16
C GLU A 45 1.46 -3.59 -30.76
N GLY A 46 1.60 -2.26 -30.70
CA GLY A 46 1.95 -1.52 -29.49
C GLY A 46 1.09 -1.94 -28.30
N VAL A 47 1.63 -1.82 -27.08
CA VAL A 47 1.03 -2.30 -25.82
C VAL A 47 -0.49 -2.10 -25.81
N GLN A 48 -1.22 -3.15 -26.20
CA GLN A 48 -2.67 -3.07 -26.23
C GLN A 48 -3.14 -2.83 -24.79
N ARG A 49 -3.96 -1.80 -24.57
CA ARG A 49 -4.53 -1.47 -23.24
C ARG A 49 -5.09 -2.72 -22.55
N ARG A 50 -5.75 -3.59 -23.32
CA ARG A 50 -6.31 -4.85 -22.83
C ARG A 50 -5.23 -5.85 -22.39
N GLY A 51 -4.11 -5.95 -23.12
CA GLY A 51 -2.98 -6.80 -22.76
C GLY A 51 -2.30 -6.35 -21.48
N PHE A 52 -2.07 -5.04 -21.34
CA PHE A 52 -1.54 -4.44 -20.12
C PHE A 52 -2.47 -4.69 -18.91
N MET A 53 -3.77 -4.44 -19.06
CA MET A 53 -4.74 -4.66 -17.98
C MET A 53 -4.83 -6.13 -17.57
N LYS A 54 -4.70 -7.07 -18.52
CA LYS A 54 -4.66 -8.51 -18.24
C LYS A 54 -3.42 -8.89 -17.43
N LEU A 55 -2.24 -8.38 -17.80
CA LEU A 55 -0.98 -8.63 -17.08
C LEU A 55 -0.99 -8.05 -15.66
N MET A 56 -1.49 -6.81 -15.52
CA MET A 56 -1.65 -6.16 -14.23
C MET A 56 -2.62 -6.94 -13.33
N ALA A 57 -3.81 -7.29 -13.85
CA ALA A 57 -4.81 -8.06 -13.10
C ALA A 57 -4.28 -9.45 -12.70
N ALA A 58 -3.54 -10.13 -13.58
CA ALA A 58 -2.91 -11.41 -13.25
C ALA A 58 -1.86 -11.26 -12.13
N SER A 59 -1.05 -10.20 -12.18
CA SER A 59 -0.06 -9.90 -11.15
C SER A 59 -0.70 -9.61 -9.79
N PHE A 60 -1.77 -8.80 -9.77
CA PHE A 60 -2.53 -8.54 -8.54
C PHE A 60 -3.28 -9.78 -8.02
N GLY A 61 -3.83 -10.61 -8.91
CA GLY A 61 -4.50 -11.85 -8.53
C GLY A 61 -3.55 -12.85 -7.87
N LEU A 62 -2.33 -12.97 -8.40
CA LEU A 62 -1.30 -13.86 -7.85
C LEU A 62 -0.75 -13.32 -6.51
N ALA A 63 -0.57 -12.00 -6.40
CA ALA A 63 -0.23 -11.34 -5.13
C ALA A 63 -1.34 -11.50 -4.07
N GLY A 64 -2.61 -11.47 -4.48
CA GLY A 64 -3.76 -11.62 -3.58
C GLY A 64 -3.91 -13.01 -2.98
N LEU A 65 -3.41 -14.06 -3.64
CA LEU A 65 -3.42 -15.43 -3.12
C LEU A 65 -2.29 -15.69 -2.11
N GLY A 66 -1.15 -14.99 -2.23
CA GLY A 66 -0.01 -15.11 -1.32
C GLY A 66 -0.13 -14.26 -0.04
N LEU A 67 -1.01 -13.26 -0.05
CA LEU A 67 -1.26 -12.39 1.08
C LEU A 67 -2.51 -12.86 1.83
N SER A 68 -2.32 -13.77 2.79
CA SER A 68 -3.27 -14.04 3.89
C SER A 68 -3.49 -12.83 4.83
N SER A 69 -3.27 -11.61 4.32
CA SER A 69 -3.14 -10.33 5.03
C SER A 69 -4.41 -9.84 5.72
N CYS A 70 -5.51 -10.59 5.64
CA CYS A 70 -6.78 -10.24 6.28
C CYS A 70 -7.22 -11.24 7.36
N ARG A 71 -6.35 -12.17 7.80
CA ARG A 71 -6.68 -13.00 8.96
C ARG A 71 -6.37 -12.25 10.24
N ARG A 72 -7.41 -11.82 10.95
CA ARG A 72 -7.27 -11.27 12.31
C ARG A 72 -6.63 -12.34 13.19
N PRO A 73 -5.54 -12.04 13.91
CA PRO A 73 -4.97 -12.98 14.86
C PRO A 73 -6.02 -13.31 15.93
N GLU A 74 -6.07 -14.57 16.32
CA GLU A 74 -6.88 -15.01 17.45
C GLU A 74 -6.20 -14.53 18.75
N HIS A 75 -6.92 -13.71 19.52
CA HIS A 75 -6.44 -13.24 20.81
C HIS A 75 -7.06 -14.11 21.91
N ALA A 76 -6.22 -14.73 22.74
CA ALA A 76 -6.67 -15.45 23.91
C ALA A 76 -7.02 -14.47 25.03
N ILE A 77 -8.20 -14.63 25.65
CA ILE A 77 -8.61 -13.91 26.86
C ILE A 77 -8.46 -14.87 28.03
N LEU A 78 -7.50 -14.61 28.92
CA LEU A 78 -7.22 -15.45 30.08
C LEU A 78 -7.88 -14.86 31.34
N PRO A 79 -8.85 -15.54 31.95
CA PRO A 79 -9.43 -15.10 33.22
C PRO A 79 -8.52 -15.46 34.41
N TYR A 80 -8.83 -14.91 35.58
CA TYR A 80 -8.18 -15.29 36.83
C TYR A 80 -8.51 -16.74 37.18
N GLY A 81 -7.49 -17.53 37.54
CA GLY A 81 -7.71 -18.88 38.08
C GLY A 81 -8.41 -18.86 39.44
N LYS A 82 -8.10 -17.86 40.26
CA LYS A 82 -8.82 -17.52 41.49
C LYS A 82 -8.99 -16.01 41.54
N SER A 83 -10.23 -15.54 41.38
CA SER A 83 -10.53 -14.11 41.38
C SER A 83 -10.32 -13.51 42.78
N PRO A 84 -9.57 -12.40 42.92
CA PRO A 84 -9.52 -11.63 44.16
C PRO A 84 -10.87 -10.92 44.38
N GLU A 85 -11.30 -10.78 45.64
CA GLU A 85 -12.56 -10.11 45.97
C GLU A 85 -12.51 -8.58 45.74
N GLU A 86 -11.34 -7.98 45.93
CA GLU A 86 -11.13 -6.53 45.84
C GLU A 86 -10.89 -6.02 44.41
N LEU A 87 -10.80 -6.92 43.41
CA LEU A 87 -10.38 -6.58 42.06
C LEU A 87 -11.45 -6.95 41.05
N ILE A 88 -12.02 -5.93 40.41
CA ILE A 88 -13.00 -6.08 39.33
C ILE A 88 -12.29 -5.76 38.01
N PRO A 89 -12.19 -6.73 37.07
CA PRO A 89 -11.56 -6.47 35.77
C PRO A 89 -12.23 -5.31 35.03
N GLY A 90 -11.44 -4.30 34.64
CA GLY A 90 -11.91 -3.12 33.91
C GLY A 90 -12.19 -1.89 34.79
N VAL A 91 -12.20 -2.04 36.12
CA VAL A 91 -12.30 -0.92 37.05
C VAL A 91 -10.91 -0.70 37.70
N PRO A 92 -10.36 0.54 37.67
CA PRO A 92 -9.12 0.83 38.35
C PRO A 92 -9.30 0.86 39.87
N ASN A 93 -8.30 0.33 40.58
CA ASN A 93 -8.18 0.44 42.04
C ASN A 93 -7.16 1.52 42.40
N TYR A 94 -7.42 2.29 43.44
CA TYR A 94 -6.55 3.36 43.91
C TYR A 94 -5.91 2.98 45.24
N TYR A 95 -4.58 2.99 45.30
CA TYR A 95 -3.82 2.66 46.50
C TYR A 95 -3.07 3.90 47.00
N ALA A 96 -3.22 4.20 48.29
CA ALA A 96 -2.41 5.23 48.94
C ALA A 96 -0.98 4.70 49.16
N THR A 97 0.01 5.36 48.58
CA THR A 97 1.42 4.99 48.66
C THR A 97 2.31 6.20 48.89
N SER A 98 3.62 6.01 49.02
CA SER A 98 4.57 7.10 49.09
C SER A 98 5.87 6.76 48.37
N MET A 99 6.51 7.78 47.79
CA MET A 99 7.79 7.64 47.11
C MET A 99 8.90 8.32 47.92
N PRO A 100 10.07 7.68 48.09
CA PRO A 100 11.21 8.34 48.70
C PRO A 100 11.79 9.43 47.79
N SER A 101 12.13 10.57 48.37
CA SER A 101 12.82 11.68 47.70
C SER A 101 13.89 12.26 48.61
N SER A 102 14.74 13.13 48.06
CA SER A 102 15.79 13.83 48.82
C SER A 102 15.26 14.63 50.02
N CYS A 103 13.99 15.06 49.97
CA CYS A 103 13.37 15.88 51.01
C CYS A 103 12.42 15.09 51.93
N GLY A 104 12.42 13.76 51.86
CA GLY A 104 11.52 12.88 52.61
C GLY A 104 10.60 12.06 51.71
N PHE A 105 9.45 11.64 52.25
CA PHE A 105 8.48 10.82 51.50
C PHE A 105 7.38 11.68 50.91
N LEU A 106 7.15 11.54 49.60
CA LEU A 106 6.03 12.19 48.94
C LEU A 106 4.80 11.28 48.95
N PRO A 107 3.65 11.74 49.47
CA PRO A 107 2.42 10.97 49.49
C PRO A 107 1.75 11.00 48.13
N LEU A 108 1.44 9.82 47.63
CA LEU A 108 0.94 9.59 46.28
C LEU A 108 -0.24 8.61 46.31
N ILE A 109 -0.99 8.59 45.23
CA ILE A 109 -2.02 7.60 44.95
C ILE A 109 -1.64 6.90 43.66
N ALA A 110 -1.49 5.58 43.71
CA ALA A 110 -1.25 4.76 42.54
C ALA A 110 -2.57 4.22 42.01
N GLU A 111 -2.88 4.55 40.76
CA GLU A 111 -3.94 3.90 39.99
C GLU A 111 -3.41 2.56 39.46
N SER A 112 -4.07 1.48 39.84
CA SER A 112 -3.70 0.12 39.50
C SER A 112 -4.82 -0.57 38.74
N HIS A 113 -4.51 -1.00 37.51
CA HIS A 113 -5.40 -1.82 36.70
C HIS A 113 -4.99 -3.27 36.89
N GLN A 114 -5.85 -4.08 37.48
CA GLN A 114 -5.61 -5.52 37.58
C GLN A 114 -4.28 -5.88 38.30
N GLY A 115 -3.90 -5.08 39.30
CA GLY A 115 -2.64 -5.24 40.05
C GLY A 115 -1.42 -4.59 39.39
N ARG A 116 -1.60 -3.93 38.25
CA ARG A 116 -0.54 -3.21 37.52
C ARG A 116 -0.70 -1.71 37.72
N PRO A 117 0.23 -1.02 38.40
CA PRO A 117 0.18 0.44 38.50
C PRO A 117 0.39 1.04 37.11
N THR A 118 -0.52 1.90 36.66
CA THR A 118 -0.47 2.54 35.34
C THR A 118 -0.25 4.04 35.44
N LYS A 119 -0.66 4.64 36.55
CA LYS A 119 -0.59 6.09 36.76
C LYS A 119 -0.37 6.41 38.23
N ILE A 120 0.40 7.46 38.47
CA ILE A 120 0.67 7.99 39.81
C ILE A 120 0.04 9.38 39.88
N GLU A 121 -0.71 9.65 40.93
CA GLU A 121 -1.28 10.96 41.23
C GLU A 121 -0.94 11.39 42.66
N GLY A 122 -1.17 12.66 42.99
CA GLY A 122 -0.89 13.20 44.32
C GLY A 122 -2.02 12.82 45.27
N ASN A 123 -1.72 12.65 46.55
CA ASN A 123 -2.77 12.44 47.54
C ASN A 123 -3.46 13.77 47.89
N PRO A 124 -4.77 13.97 47.57
CA PRO A 124 -5.48 15.21 47.88
C PRO A 124 -5.72 15.39 49.39
N PHE A 125 -5.74 14.31 50.18
CA PHE A 125 -5.91 14.39 51.63
C PHE A 125 -4.64 14.82 52.36
N HIS A 126 -3.49 14.87 51.67
CA HIS A 126 -2.24 15.27 52.28
C HIS A 126 -1.92 16.74 51.96
N GLY A 127 -1.78 17.57 53.01
CA GLY A 127 -1.62 19.02 52.89
C GLY A 127 -0.41 19.50 52.09
N TRP A 128 0.62 18.65 51.89
CA TRP A 128 1.76 18.98 51.04
C TRP A 128 1.44 18.86 49.54
N SER A 129 0.86 17.74 49.11
CA SER A 129 0.67 17.44 47.70
C SER A 129 -0.62 18.05 47.17
N VAL A 130 -1.70 18.05 47.97
CA VAL A 130 -3.03 18.57 47.58
C VAL A 130 -3.46 18.05 46.19
N GLY A 131 -3.10 16.80 45.86
CA GLY A 131 -3.39 16.17 44.58
C GLY A 131 -2.35 16.39 43.48
N GLY A 132 -1.34 17.24 43.70
CA GLY A 132 -0.29 17.56 42.73
C GLY A 132 0.87 16.57 42.68
N THR A 133 1.42 16.36 41.49
CA THR A 133 2.62 15.54 41.23
C THR A 133 3.66 16.31 40.41
N SER A 134 4.92 15.89 40.48
CA SER A 134 5.99 16.40 39.63
C SER A 134 6.16 15.52 38.39
N ALA A 135 6.85 16.02 37.36
CA ALA A 135 7.19 15.23 36.18
C ALA A 135 8.01 13.98 36.54
N ALA A 136 8.91 14.08 37.53
CA ALA A 136 9.68 12.93 38.01
C ALA A 136 8.77 11.88 38.65
N HIS A 137 7.80 12.29 39.48
CA HIS A 137 6.87 11.35 40.12
C HIS A 137 6.00 10.62 39.10
N GLN A 138 5.56 11.33 38.07
CA GLN A 138 4.79 10.75 36.96
C GLN A 138 5.63 9.76 36.13
N ALA A 139 6.91 10.07 35.92
CA ALA A 139 7.82 9.21 35.17
C ALA A 139 8.18 7.91 35.91
N MET A 140 7.95 7.82 37.22
CA MET A 140 8.30 6.61 37.99
C MET A 140 7.58 5.35 37.56
N VAL A 141 6.41 5.47 36.92
CA VAL A 141 5.75 4.30 36.33
C VAL A 141 6.66 3.64 35.29
N LEU A 142 7.41 4.43 34.53
CA LEU A 142 8.37 3.92 33.53
C LEU A 142 9.64 3.34 34.14
N ASP A 143 10.00 3.72 35.36
CA ASP A 143 11.15 3.13 36.06
C ASP A 143 10.81 1.76 36.66
N LEU A 144 9.52 1.54 36.99
CA LEU A 144 9.04 0.27 37.51
C LEU A 144 8.90 -0.82 36.42
N TYR A 145 8.66 -0.44 35.16
CA TYR A 145 8.46 -1.34 34.02
C TYR A 145 9.68 -1.43 33.13
#